data_AF-A0A817D9Z5-F1
#
_entry.id   AF-A0A817D9Z5-F1
#
_cell.length_a   1.000
_cell.length_b   1.000
_cell.length_c   1.000
_cell.angle_alpha   90.00
_cell.angle_beta   90.00
_cell.angle_gamma   90.00
#
_symmetry.space_group_name_H-M   'P 1'
#
loop_
_entity.id
_entity.type
_entity.pdbx_description
1 polymer ?
#
loop_
_entity_poly.entity_id
_entity_poly.type
_entity_poly.pdbx_seq_one_letter_code
_entity_poly.pdbx_strand_id
1 'polypeptide(L)'
;MLIIALLIVGMRKEWIRSDEGKNNKQTQFERHRKIKPTKRRPQISILRQPENFNSSIILCSTDRIRLNNVTHCYDQYAGEPSIVKYSAPQEVLSLRLHDFYNRKKPIIVNLISYFKHVPEFQQLNVDDQVSLLKQNIRILIPINYALLKTPIHSQFRYTHIQTIGCVNNINLHTMYQSLSNNFVPFVAFDPVIMKLLLITLFFTTNLLSTNNDTVEYKQLGYIKGIQASYAELLWLYMIEKYGKEKTVNLFTKFITRFVHLQTMIEQIDSIIRLNNDMQYVDSLMKVILQLT
;
A
#
# COMPACT_ATOMS: atom_id res chain seq x y z
N MET A 1 -11.09 -1.27 16.39
CA MET A 1 -11.33 -2.71 16.12
C MET A 1 -11.74 -2.93 14.66
N LEU A 2 -12.93 -2.49 14.19
CA LEU A 2 -13.37 -2.72 12.80
C LEU A 2 -12.43 -2.14 11.72
N ILE A 3 -11.88 -0.94 11.93
CA ILE A 3 -10.99 -0.24 10.98
C ILE A 3 -9.63 -0.95 10.84
N ILE A 4 -9.06 -1.41 11.95
CA ILE A 4 -7.82 -2.21 11.94
C ILE A 4 -8.10 -3.55 11.27
N ALA A 5 -9.25 -4.17 11.53
CA ALA A 5 -9.66 -5.38 10.85
C ALA A 5 -9.78 -5.18 9.32
N LEU A 6 -10.21 -4.02 8.83
CA LEU A 6 -10.25 -3.72 7.39
C LEU A 6 -8.85 -3.63 6.77
N LEU A 7 -7.86 -3.11 7.50
CA LEU A 7 -6.46 -3.17 7.07
C LEU A 7 -5.91 -4.60 7.15
N ILE A 8 -6.24 -5.35 8.21
CA ILE A 8 -5.72 -6.72 8.45
C ILE A 8 -6.27 -7.74 7.47
N VAL A 9 -7.56 -7.66 7.14
CA VAL A 9 -8.23 -8.61 6.24
C VAL A 9 -7.86 -8.33 4.76
N GLY A 10 -7.16 -7.24 4.49
CA GLY A 10 -6.88 -6.75 3.15
C GLY A 10 -8.05 -5.91 2.67
N MET A 11 -7.78 -4.63 2.40
CA MET A 11 -8.78 -3.71 1.88
C MET A 11 -9.12 -4.03 0.43
N ARG A 12 -10.03 -4.98 0.23
CA ARG A 12 -10.54 -5.34 -1.08
C ARG A 12 -11.69 -4.41 -1.47
N LYS A 13 -11.57 -3.77 -2.64
CA LYS A 13 -12.58 -2.85 -3.19
C LYS A 13 -13.95 -3.54 -3.33
N GLU A 14 -13.94 -4.83 -3.65
CA GLU A 14 -15.13 -5.67 -3.75
C GLU A 14 -15.88 -5.84 -2.42
N TRP A 15 -15.24 -5.58 -1.27
CA TRP A 15 -15.88 -5.65 0.06
C TRP A 15 -16.46 -4.30 0.50
N ILE A 16 -16.11 -3.21 -0.20
CA ILE A 16 -16.51 -1.82 0.09
C ILE A 16 -17.59 -1.36 -0.92
N ARG A 17 -18.38 -2.29 -1.49
CA ARG A 17 -19.49 -1.92 -2.40
C ARG A 17 -20.76 -1.54 -1.63
N SER A 18 -21.43 -0.50 -2.16
CA SER A 18 -22.76 0.04 -1.81
C SER A 18 -23.82 -1.05 -1.56
N ASP A 19 -24.78 -0.75 -0.69
CA ASP A 19 -25.86 -1.64 -0.22
C ASP A 19 -26.68 -2.29 -1.36
N GLU A 20 -26.61 -1.78 -2.59
CA GLU A 20 -27.16 -2.43 -3.80
C GLU A 20 -26.53 -3.81 -4.10
N GLY A 21 -25.22 -3.99 -3.81
CA GLY A 21 -24.52 -5.26 -3.99
C GLY A 21 -24.89 -6.31 -2.93
N LYS A 22 -25.32 -5.87 -1.74
CA LYS A 22 -25.82 -6.75 -0.68
C LYS A 22 -27.22 -7.26 -1.00
N ASN A 23 -28.09 -6.42 -1.56
CA ASN A 23 -29.45 -6.83 -1.95
C ASN A 23 -29.49 -7.95 -3.01
N ASN A 24 -28.55 -7.96 -3.97
CA ASN A 24 -28.50 -9.02 -5.00
C ASN A 24 -27.97 -10.35 -4.47
N LYS A 25 -27.07 -10.35 -3.48
CA LYS A 25 -26.63 -11.58 -2.80
C LYS A 25 -27.65 -12.07 -1.79
N GLN A 26 -28.38 -11.16 -1.13
CA GLN A 26 -29.42 -11.51 -0.16
C GLN A 26 -30.65 -12.11 -0.86
N THR A 27 -31.02 -11.62 -2.05
CA THR A 27 -32.07 -12.25 -2.89
C THR A 27 -31.65 -13.61 -3.48
N GLN A 28 -30.37 -13.82 -3.81
CA GLN A 28 -29.87 -15.16 -4.18
C GLN A 28 -29.88 -16.13 -2.98
N PHE A 29 -29.48 -15.68 -1.80
CA PHE A 29 -29.53 -16.49 -0.58
C PHE A 29 -30.97 -16.81 -0.12
N GLU A 30 -31.91 -15.87 -0.25
CA GLU A 30 -33.33 -16.10 0.05
C GLU A 30 -34.01 -17.06 -0.92
N ARG A 31 -33.59 -17.08 -2.20
CA ARG A 31 -34.07 -18.08 -3.18
C ARG A 31 -33.56 -19.49 -2.84
N HIS A 32 -32.34 -19.62 -2.33
CA HIS A 32 -31.79 -20.91 -1.90
C HIS A 32 -32.31 -21.37 -0.52
N ARG A 33 -32.88 -20.47 0.29
CA ARG A 33 -33.41 -20.79 1.63
C ARG A 33 -34.83 -21.34 1.64
N LYS A 34 -35.54 -21.33 0.50
CA LYS A 34 -36.88 -21.94 0.38
C LYS A 34 -36.88 -23.47 0.23
N ILE A 35 -35.71 -24.10 0.25
CA ILE A 35 -35.57 -25.56 0.15
C ILE A 35 -34.65 -26.07 1.27
N LYS A 36 -35.17 -26.14 2.51
CA LYS A 36 -34.83 -27.13 3.56
C LYS A 36 -35.33 -26.65 4.94
N PRO A 37 -35.99 -27.51 5.75
CA PRO A 37 -36.42 -27.15 7.09
C PRO A 37 -35.32 -27.35 8.14
N THR A 38 -35.26 -26.36 9.03
CA THR A 38 -35.06 -26.45 10.50
C THR A 38 -33.88 -27.26 11.05
N LYS A 39 -32.81 -26.55 11.44
CA LYS A 39 -31.98 -26.92 12.61
C LYS A 39 -31.66 -25.68 13.46
N ARG A 40 -31.75 -25.89 14.78
CA ARG A 40 -31.72 -24.91 15.88
C ARG A 40 -30.49 -23.97 15.83
N ARG A 41 -30.72 -22.68 16.06
CA ARG A 41 -29.69 -21.67 16.33
C ARG A 41 -29.15 -21.83 17.76
N PRO A 42 -27.83 -21.79 17.98
CA PRO A 42 -27.27 -21.42 19.28
C PRO A 42 -27.39 -19.89 19.45
N GLN A 43 -27.90 -19.45 20.61
CA GLN A 43 -27.82 -18.05 21.03
C GLN A 43 -26.36 -17.68 21.29
N ILE A 44 -25.79 -16.79 20.49
CA ILE A 44 -24.53 -16.10 20.81
C ILE A 44 -24.92 -14.82 21.55
N SER A 45 -24.83 -14.87 22.88
CA SER A 45 -24.85 -13.71 23.75
C SER A 45 -23.47 -13.04 23.74
N ILE A 46 -23.27 -12.08 22.84
CA ILE A 46 -22.14 -11.14 22.95
C ILE A 46 -22.70 -9.73 22.80
N LEU A 47 -23.11 -9.16 23.93
CA LEU A 47 -23.20 -7.72 24.11
C LEU A 47 -22.54 -7.41 25.47
N ARG A 48 -21.21 -7.37 25.49
CA ARG A 48 -20.47 -6.68 26.55
C ARG A 48 -20.34 -5.22 26.14
N GLN A 49 -20.90 -4.36 26.99
CA GLN A 49 -20.77 -2.91 26.91
C GLN A 49 -19.28 -2.49 27.00
N PRO A 50 -18.91 -1.32 26.47
CA PRO A 50 -17.53 -0.86 26.49
C PRO A 50 -17.16 -0.43 27.92
N GLU A 51 -16.30 -1.21 28.57
CA GLU A 51 -15.59 -0.75 29.75
C GLU A 51 -14.73 0.48 29.40
N ASN A 52 -14.75 1.47 30.29
CA ASN A 52 -13.98 2.70 30.22
C ASN A 52 -12.47 2.40 30.14
N PHE A 53 -11.92 2.35 28.91
CA PHE A 53 -10.48 2.38 28.66
C PHE A 53 -9.93 3.80 28.92
N ASN A 54 -9.79 4.16 30.20
CA ASN A 54 -9.06 5.34 30.66
C ASN A 54 -7.64 4.98 31.15
N SER A 55 -7.10 3.82 30.75
CA SER A 55 -5.64 3.62 30.83
C SER A 55 -5.00 4.43 29.72
N SER A 56 -4.09 5.33 30.08
CA SER A 56 -3.23 6.03 29.13
C SER A 56 -2.52 5.00 28.26
N ILE A 57 -2.91 4.89 26.99
CA ILE A 57 -2.28 4.01 26.02
C ILE A 57 -0.88 4.58 25.76
N ILE A 58 0.14 3.95 26.33
CA ILE A 58 1.54 4.31 26.19
C ILE A 58 2.26 3.16 25.48
N LEU A 59 2.98 3.46 24.40
CA LEU A 59 3.82 2.50 23.70
C LEU A 59 4.91 1.96 24.64
N CYS A 60 5.03 0.64 24.68
CA CYS A 60 6.06 -0.04 25.45
C CYS A 60 7.46 0.18 24.82
N SER A 61 8.51 -0.16 25.56
CA SER A 61 9.90 -0.02 25.09
C SER A 61 10.16 -0.79 23.78
N THR A 62 9.62 -2.00 23.67
CA THR A 62 9.73 -2.84 22.48
C THR A 62 9.11 -2.17 21.25
N ASP A 63 7.93 -1.57 21.40
CA ASP A 63 7.26 -0.87 20.30
C ASP A 63 8.04 0.36 19.84
N ARG A 64 8.63 1.10 20.78
CA ARG A 64 9.50 2.25 20.48
C ARG A 64 10.76 1.83 19.71
N ILE A 65 11.36 0.71 20.08
CA ILE A 65 12.50 0.14 19.34
C ILE A 65 12.09 -0.20 17.91
N ARG A 66 10.94 -0.86 17.73
CA ARG A 66 10.42 -1.19 16.39
C ARG A 66 10.13 0.05 15.56
N LEU A 67 9.53 1.07 16.16
CA LEU A 67 9.27 2.36 15.52
C LEU A 67 10.56 3.02 15.00
N ASN A 68 11.58 3.04 15.86
CA ASN A 68 12.90 3.59 15.51
C ASN A 68 13.55 2.77 14.40
N ASN A 69 13.47 1.44 14.46
CA ASN A 69 14.03 0.57 13.43
C ASN A 69 13.36 0.79 12.07
N VAL A 70 12.02 0.89 12.00
CA VAL A 70 11.29 1.21 10.77
C VAL A 70 11.75 2.54 10.20
N THR A 71 11.86 3.55 11.05
CA THR A 71 12.24 4.91 10.65
C THR A 71 13.67 4.94 10.12
N HIS A 72 14.62 4.37 10.89
CA HIS A 72 16.03 4.30 10.56
C HIS A 72 16.29 3.49 9.29
N CYS A 73 15.69 2.31 9.16
CA CYS A 73 15.83 1.48 7.96
C CYS A 73 15.31 2.20 6.72
N TYR A 74 14.18 2.90 6.82
CA TYR A 74 13.66 3.66 5.69
C TYR A 74 14.65 4.76 5.27
N ASP A 75 15.13 5.55 6.22
CA ASP A 75 16.04 6.67 5.93
C ASP A 75 17.38 6.19 5.35
N GLN A 76 17.87 5.04 5.79
CA GLN A 76 19.12 4.46 5.31
C GLN A 76 19.00 3.82 3.92
N TYR A 77 17.89 3.15 3.60
CA TYR A 77 17.80 2.28 2.42
C TYR A 77 16.81 2.73 1.36
N ALA A 78 15.70 3.38 1.72
CA ALA A 78 14.65 3.85 0.81
C ALA A 78 14.75 5.34 0.47
N GLY A 79 15.72 6.06 1.06
CA GLY A 79 15.98 7.46 0.80
C GLY A 79 16.30 7.78 -0.67
N GLU A 80 16.45 9.08 -0.94
CA GLU A 80 16.75 9.61 -2.26
C GLU A 80 18.01 8.93 -2.85
N PRO A 81 17.94 8.38 -4.08
CA PRO A 81 19.11 7.79 -4.71
C PRO A 81 20.20 8.86 -4.89
N SER A 82 21.47 8.46 -4.80
CA SER A 82 22.59 9.36 -5.10
C SER A 82 22.45 9.98 -6.49
N ILE A 83 22.88 11.23 -6.65
CA ILE A 83 22.80 12.00 -7.92
C ILE A 83 23.39 11.24 -9.11
N VAL A 84 24.46 10.46 -8.88
CA VAL A 84 25.11 9.62 -9.90
C VAL A 84 24.16 8.52 -10.44
N LYS A 85 23.24 8.04 -9.62
CA LYS A 85 22.29 6.96 -9.94
C LYS A 85 20.95 7.49 -10.46
N TYR A 86 20.60 8.72 -10.11
CA TYR A 86 19.38 9.38 -10.57
C TYR A 86 19.58 10.89 -10.64
N SER A 87 19.40 11.47 -11.82
CA SER A 87 19.26 12.92 -11.98
C SER A 87 17.80 13.27 -12.28
N ALA A 88 17.22 14.12 -11.42
CA ALA A 88 15.95 14.75 -11.72
C ALA A 88 16.11 15.62 -12.98
N PRO A 89 15.20 15.52 -13.97
CA PRO A 89 15.20 16.43 -15.11
C PRO A 89 15.00 17.86 -14.62
N GLN A 90 15.94 18.74 -14.95
CA GLN A 90 15.81 20.19 -14.72
C GLN A 90 15.00 20.87 -15.82
N GLU A 91 14.91 20.24 -16.99
CA GLU A 91 14.15 20.70 -18.14
C GLU A 91 12.99 19.75 -18.45
N VAL A 92 12.03 20.27 -19.22
CA VAL A 92 10.90 19.49 -19.70
C VAL A 92 11.38 18.39 -20.64
N LEU A 93 11.17 17.14 -20.24
CA LEU A 93 11.44 15.97 -21.07
C LEU A 93 10.15 15.34 -21.58
N SER A 94 10.15 14.98 -22.87
CA SER A 94 9.20 14.03 -23.44
C SER A 94 9.86 12.65 -23.45
N LEU A 95 9.22 11.69 -22.78
CA LEU A 95 9.77 10.33 -22.63
C LEU A 95 8.88 9.31 -23.31
N ARG A 96 9.48 8.25 -23.84
CA ARG A 96 8.72 7.03 -24.14
C ARG A 96 8.34 6.33 -22.85
N LEU A 97 7.31 5.50 -22.91
CA LEU A 97 6.79 4.82 -21.71
C LEU A 97 7.85 3.93 -21.04
N HIS A 98 8.65 3.21 -21.81
CA HIS A 98 9.71 2.37 -21.24
C HIS A 98 10.79 3.19 -20.54
N ASP A 99 11.22 4.32 -21.11
CA ASP A 99 12.18 5.23 -20.49
C ASP A 99 11.67 5.79 -19.17
N PHE A 100 10.38 6.12 -19.12
CA PHE A 100 9.75 6.57 -17.88
C PHE A 100 9.90 5.54 -16.75
N TYR A 101 9.68 4.26 -17.02
CA TYR A 101 9.86 3.21 -16.00
C TYR A 101 11.32 2.91 -15.71
N ASN A 102 12.18 2.85 -16.72
CA ASN A 102 13.61 2.60 -16.54
C ASN A 102 14.26 3.66 -15.64
N ARG A 103 13.85 4.94 -15.77
CA ARG A 103 14.30 6.02 -14.88
C ARG A 103 13.88 5.85 -13.42
N LYS A 104 12.85 5.05 -13.12
CA LYS A 104 12.41 4.77 -11.74
C LYS A 104 13.16 3.62 -11.08
N LYS A 105 13.97 2.87 -11.83
CA LYS A 105 14.72 1.72 -11.34
C LYS A 105 15.50 2.00 -10.05
N PRO A 106 16.28 3.09 -9.91
CA PRO A 106 17.03 3.34 -8.68
C PRO A 106 16.13 3.49 -7.44
N ILE A 107 14.99 4.17 -7.59
CA ILE A 107 14.03 4.41 -6.51
C ILE A 107 13.39 3.10 -6.06
N ILE A 108 13.04 2.26 -7.03
CA ILE A 108 12.44 0.95 -6.77
C ILE A 108 13.47 0.02 -6.11
N VAL A 109 14.73 0.03 -6.58
CA VAL A 109 15.81 -0.76 -5.96
C VAL A 109 16.03 -0.33 -4.51
N ASN A 110 16.05 0.97 -4.21
CA ASN A 110 16.14 1.48 -2.84
C ASN A 110 14.96 1.03 -1.98
N LEU A 111 13.74 1.13 -2.51
CA LEU A 111 12.53 0.67 -1.81
C LEU A 111 12.56 -0.84 -1.53
N ILE A 112 13.01 -1.66 -2.49
CA ILE A 112 13.21 -3.10 -2.29
C ILE A 112 14.29 -3.35 -1.24
N SER A 113 15.39 -2.58 -1.26
CA SER A 113 16.46 -2.67 -0.27
C SER A 113 15.93 -2.43 1.13
N TYR A 114 15.09 -1.41 1.32
CA TYR A 114 14.43 -1.16 2.60
C TYR A 114 13.67 -2.39 3.12
N PHE A 115 12.81 -3.00 2.30
CA PHE A 115 12.07 -4.20 2.72
C PHE A 115 12.98 -5.39 3.00
N LYS A 116 14.07 -5.56 2.25
CA LYS A 116 15.07 -6.61 2.51
C LYS A 116 15.79 -6.46 3.84
N HIS A 117 15.84 -5.26 4.42
CA HIS A 117 16.44 -5.00 5.72
C HIS A 117 15.42 -5.07 6.88
N VAL A 118 14.15 -5.32 6.59
CA VAL A 118 13.14 -5.61 7.62
C VAL A 118 13.38 -7.03 8.14
N PRO A 119 13.64 -7.24 9.45
CA PRO A 119 13.94 -8.56 10.00
C PRO A 119 12.84 -9.60 9.73
N GLU A 120 11.57 -9.20 9.83
CA GLU A 120 10.45 -10.10 9.57
C GLU A 120 10.36 -10.53 8.10
N PHE A 121 10.85 -9.71 7.16
CA PHE A 121 10.91 -10.09 5.74
C PHE A 121 11.96 -11.17 5.47
N GLN A 122 13.11 -11.08 6.16
CA GLN A 122 14.21 -12.04 6.01
C GLN A 122 13.84 -13.45 6.48
N GLN A 123 12.84 -13.57 7.36
CA GLN A 123 12.34 -14.84 7.86
C GLN A 123 11.35 -15.54 6.91
N LEU A 124 10.92 -14.86 5.83
CA LEU A 124 10.11 -15.46 4.79
C LEU A 124 10.96 -16.32 3.86
N ASN A 125 10.36 -17.37 3.29
CA ASN A 125 10.94 -18.11 2.20
C ASN A 125 11.04 -17.23 0.94
N VAL A 126 11.98 -17.58 0.06
CA VAL A 126 12.33 -16.78 -1.11
C VAL A 126 11.13 -16.58 -2.05
N ASP A 127 10.27 -17.58 -2.22
CA ASP A 127 9.12 -17.49 -3.11
C ASP A 127 8.09 -16.46 -2.61
N ASP A 128 7.82 -16.46 -1.30
CA ASP A 128 6.92 -15.49 -0.67
C ASP A 128 7.52 -14.08 -0.68
N GLN A 129 8.83 -13.96 -0.41
CA GLN A 129 9.55 -12.68 -0.52
C GLN A 129 9.39 -12.07 -1.92
N VAL A 130 9.66 -12.87 -2.96
CA VAL A 130 9.54 -12.45 -4.36
C VAL A 130 8.09 -12.10 -4.70
N SER A 131 7.14 -12.91 -4.24
CA SER A 131 5.71 -12.70 -4.48
C SER A 131 5.20 -11.39 -3.87
N LEU A 132 5.57 -11.08 -2.62
CA LEU A 132 5.23 -9.80 -1.99
C LEU A 132 5.81 -8.61 -2.75
N LEU A 133 7.09 -8.70 -3.17
CA LEU A 133 7.74 -7.65 -3.95
C LEU A 133 7.01 -7.41 -5.28
N LYS A 134 6.70 -8.47 -6.04
CA LYS A 134 6.01 -8.38 -7.33
C LYS A 134 4.60 -7.80 -7.19
N GLN A 135 3.86 -8.18 -6.15
CA GLN A 135 2.46 -7.79 -5.99
C GLN A 135 2.33 -6.38 -5.43
N ASN A 136 3.17 -6.01 -4.46
CA ASN A 136 2.91 -4.83 -3.64
C ASN A 136 3.79 -3.64 -4.01
N ILE A 137 5.00 -3.80 -4.57
CA ILE A 137 5.89 -2.65 -4.79
C ILE A 137 5.24 -1.52 -5.60
N ARG A 138 4.49 -1.85 -6.66
CA ARG A 138 3.86 -0.85 -7.53
C ARG A 138 2.90 0.08 -6.80
N ILE A 139 2.07 -0.49 -5.93
CA ILE A 139 1.08 0.31 -5.20
C ILE A 139 1.75 1.23 -4.16
N LEU A 140 2.95 0.86 -3.70
CA LEU A 140 3.70 1.63 -2.72
C LEU A 140 4.51 2.76 -3.34
N ILE A 141 4.76 2.73 -4.65
CA ILE A 141 5.55 3.75 -5.35
C ILE A 141 5.00 5.17 -5.11
N PRO A 142 3.69 5.48 -5.25
CA PRO A 142 3.18 6.82 -4.99
C PRO A 142 3.38 7.29 -3.55
N ILE A 143 3.24 6.39 -2.57
CA ILE A 143 3.47 6.68 -1.15
C ILE A 143 4.94 6.99 -0.91
N ASN A 144 5.84 6.17 -1.47
CA ASN A 144 7.27 6.39 -1.40
C ASN A 144 7.68 7.73 -2.04
N TYR A 145 7.09 8.09 -3.18
CA TYR A 145 7.31 9.39 -3.80
C TYR A 145 6.86 10.56 -2.92
N ALA A 146 5.76 10.42 -2.18
CA ALA A 146 5.33 11.46 -1.26
C ALA A 146 6.36 11.67 -0.13
N LEU A 147 6.90 10.57 0.40
CA LEU A 147 7.98 10.60 1.39
C LEU A 147 9.23 11.28 0.81
N LEU A 148 9.65 10.89 -0.39
CA LEU A 148 10.82 11.48 -1.07
C LEU A 148 10.64 12.95 -1.41
N LYS A 149 9.44 13.42 -1.76
CA LYS A 149 9.15 14.84 -2.07
C LYS A 149 9.14 15.75 -0.85
N THR A 150 8.92 15.22 0.35
CA THR A 150 8.65 16.06 1.52
C THR A 150 9.89 16.75 2.10
N PRO A 151 11.11 16.19 2.09
CA PRO A 151 12.31 16.93 2.48
C PRO A 151 12.52 18.21 1.67
N ILE A 152 12.94 19.29 2.33
CA ILE A 152 13.05 20.64 1.72
C ILE A 152 13.98 20.64 0.50
N HIS A 153 15.09 19.89 0.59
CA HIS A 153 16.13 19.84 -0.42
C HIS A 153 16.00 18.66 -1.39
N SER A 154 14.84 17.99 -1.42
CA SER A 154 14.62 16.85 -2.29
C SER A 154 14.58 17.25 -3.76
N GLN A 155 15.30 16.51 -4.61
CA GLN A 155 15.28 16.74 -6.06
C GLN A 155 13.93 16.35 -6.66
N PHE A 156 13.17 15.46 -5.99
CA PHE A 156 11.82 15.06 -6.40
C PHE A 156 10.77 16.17 -6.27
N ARG A 157 11.06 17.26 -5.55
CA ARG A 157 10.16 18.43 -5.51
C ARG A 157 10.10 19.17 -6.84
N TYR A 158 11.19 19.14 -7.61
CA TYR A 158 11.38 20.00 -8.78
C TYR A 158 11.47 19.22 -10.10
N THR A 159 11.16 17.92 -10.10
CA THR A 159 11.19 17.13 -11.34
C THR A 159 10.09 17.61 -12.31
N HIS A 160 10.51 18.13 -13.48
CA HIS A 160 9.62 18.57 -14.55
C HIS A 160 9.55 17.53 -15.67
N ILE A 161 8.65 16.55 -15.58
CA ILE A 161 8.36 15.64 -16.70
C ILE A 161 6.98 16.02 -17.25
N GLN A 162 6.91 16.54 -18.48
CA GLN A 162 5.62 16.99 -19.01
C GLN A 162 4.84 15.92 -19.74
N THR A 163 5.45 14.97 -20.46
CA THR A 163 4.68 14.00 -21.24
C THR A 163 5.38 12.67 -21.36
N ILE A 164 4.61 11.60 -21.17
CA ILE A 164 5.00 10.25 -21.58
C ILE A 164 4.20 9.97 -22.83
N GLY A 165 4.87 9.69 -23.95
CA GLY A 165 4.21 9.16 -25.15
C GLY A 165 3.53 7.85 -24.77
N CYS A 166 2.21 7.90 -24.59
CA CYS A 166 1.39 6.76 -24.20
C CYS A 166 0.17 6.68 -25.11
N VAL A 167 -0.41 5.49 -25.21
CA VAL A 167 -1.65 5.25 -25.96
C VAL A 167 -2.72 6.25 -25.50
N ASN A 168 -3.40 6.88 -26.45
CA ASN A 168 -4.43 7.91 -26.23
C ASN A 168 -3.95 9.21 -25.57
N ASN A 169 -2.65 9.55 -25.65
CA ASN A 169 -2.08 10.75 -25.02
C ASN A 169 -2.30 10.84 -23.50
N ILE A 170 -2.54 9.70 -22.83
CA ILE A 170 -2.71 9.67 -21.37
C ILE A 170 -1.35 9.84 -20.71
N ASN A 171 -1.24 10.87 -19.87
CA ASN A 171 -0.01 11.18 -19.18
C ASN A 171 0.12 10.43 -17.85
N LEU A 172 0.77 9.26 -17.87
CA LEU A 172 1.00 8.47 -16.66
C LEU A 172 1.83 9.21 -15.61
N HIS A 173 2.71 10.16 -16.00
CA HIS A 173 3.47 10.96 -15.04
C HIS A 173 2.51 11.77 -14.18
N THR A 174 1.57 12.47 -14.80
CA THR A 174 0.53 13.26 -14.11
C THR A 174 -0.34 12.38 -13.20
N MET A 175 -0.68 11.16 -13.63
CA MET A 175 -1.41 10.21 -12.79
C MET A 175 -0.63 9.82 -11.54
N TYR A 176 0.64 9.40 -11.69
CA TYR A 176 1.52 9.07 -10.56
C TYR A 176 1.79 10.28 -9.66
N GLN A 177 1.94 11.47 -10.25
CA GLN A 177 2.15 12.72 -9.53
C GLN A 177 0.92 13.05 -8.68
N SER A 178 -0.28 13.00 -9.26
CA SER A 178 -1.56 13.18 -8.56
C SER A 178 -1.71 12.19 -7.40
N LEU A 179 -1.42 10.91 -7.65
CA LEU A 179 -1.43 9.88 -6.60
C LEU A 179 -0.46 10.20 -5.46
N SER A 180 0.78 10.57 -5.76
CA SER A 180 1.75 10.92 -4.72
C SER A 180 1.36 12.18 -3.95
N ASN A 181 0.81 13.19 -4.63
CA ASN A 181 0.41 14.46 -4.01
C ASN A 181 -0.76 14.26 -3.02
N ASN A 182 -1.60 13.23 -3.20
CA ASN A 182 -2.61 12.85 -2.22
C ASN A 182 -2.03 12.42 -0.87
N PHE A 183 -0.76 11.97 -0.83
CA PHE A 183 -0.10 11.52 0.39
C PHE A 183 0.82 12.56 1.03
N VAL A 184 1.26 13.59 0.28
CA VAL A 184 2.16 14.64 0.78
C VAL A 184 1.65 15.32 2.06
N PRO A 185 0.36 15.69 2.19
CA PRO A 185 -0.14 16.29 3.44
C PRO A 185 0.01 15.40 4.67
N PHE A 186 -0.07 14.07 4.51
CA PHE A 186 0.13 13.14 5.62
C PHE A 186 1.60 13.01 6.00
N VAL A 187 2.50 13.04 5.03
CA VAL A 187 3.94 13.05 5.30
C VAL A 187 4.35 14.33 6.02
N ALA A 188 3.83 15.48 5.58
CA ALA A 188 4.08 16.77 6.23
C ALA A 188 3.50 16.82 7.65
N PHE A 189 2.38 16.11 7.89
CA PHE A 189 1.78 15.99 9.21
C PHE A 189 2.64 15.13 10.15
N ASP A 190 3.01 13.93 9.72
CA ASP A 190 3.95 13.06 10.44
C ASP A 190 4.52 11.98 9.50
N PRO A 191 5.82 12.04 9.14
CA PRO A 191 6.44 11.09 8.23
C PRO A 191 6.53 9.68 8.82
N VAL A 192 6.57 9.53 10.15
CA VAL A 192 6.66 8.22 10.82
C VAL A 192 5.39 7.39 10.56
N ILE A 193 4.23 8.04 10.59
CA ILE A 193 2.94 7.41 10.25
C ILE A 193 3.00 6.84 8.83
N MET A 194 3.57 7.59 7.89
CA MET A 194 3.63 7.17 6.49
C MET A 194 4.65 6.04 6.26
N LYS A 195 5.78 6.03 6.97
CA LYS A 195 6.74 4.91 6.96
C LYS A 195 6.13 3.62 7.52
N LEU A 196 5.40 3.74 8.64
CA LEU A 196 4.65 2.62 9.23
C LEU A 196 3.52 2.12 8.32
N LEU A 197 2.79 3.04 7.69
CA LEU A 197 1.76 2.69 6.71
C LEU A 197 2.37 1.95 5.52
N LEU A 198 3.53 2.40 5.03
CA LEU A 198 4.24 1.78 3.90
C LEU A 198 4.60 0.31 4.19
N ILE A 199 5.18 0.01 5.35
CA ILE A 199 5.52 -1.36 5.75
C ILE A 199 4.27 -2.20 6.05
N THR A 200 3.26 -1.60 6.67
CA THR A 200 1.97 -2.29 6.91
C THR A 200 1.34 -2.72 5.59
N LEU A 201 1.28 -1.82 4.60
CA LEU A 201 0.73 -2.12 3.29
C LEU A 201 1.59 -3.11 2.51
N PHE A 202 2.92 -3.09 2.68
CA PHE A 202 3.81 -4.05 2.03
C PHE A 202 3.52 -5.50 2.40
N PHE A 203 3.16 -5.78 3.66
CA PHE A 203 2.77 -7.12 4.08
C PHE A 203 1.28 -7.43 3.88
N THR A 204 0.50 -6.51 3.30
CA THR A 204 -0.89 -6.80 2.95
C THR A 204 -0.95 -7.73 1.74
N THR A 205 -1.59 -8.88 1.89
CA THR A 205 -1.75 -9.84 0.79
C THR A 205 -2.85 -9.43 -0.18
N ASN A 206 -2.64 -9.66 -1.48
CA ASN A 206 -3.65 -9.50 -2.54
C ASN A 206 -4.14 -8.07 -2.77
N LEU A 207 -3.26 -7.07 -2.73
CA LEU A 207 -3.64 -5.65 -2.90
C LEU A 207 -4.24 -5.30 -4.26
N LEU A 208 -3.79 -5.97 -5.32
CA LEU A 208 -4.20 -5.74 -6.71
C LEU A 208 -4.76 -7.00 -7.37
N SER A 209 -5.15 -8.02 -6.58
CA SER A 209 -5.60 -9.31 -7.11
C SER A 209 -6.87 -9.12 -7.92
N THR A 210 -6.73 -9.21 -9.24
CA THR A 210 -7.85 -9.49 -10.14
C THR A 210 -8.24 -10.95 -9.96
N ASN A 211 -9.52 -11.28 -10.16
CA ASN A 211 -10.17 -12.52 -9.72
C ASN A 211 -9.55 -13.85 -10.20
N ASN A 212 -8.49 -13.83 -11.03
CA ASN A 212 -7.91 -15.03 -11.64
C ASN A 212 -6.48 -15.38 -11.15
N ASP A 213 -5.76 -14.46 -10.50
CA ASP A 213 -4.37 -14.68 -10.06
C ASP A 213 -4.24 -14.52 -8.54
N THR A 214 -4.85 -15.42 -7.78
CA THR A 214 -4.59 -15.48 -6.33
C THR A 214 -3.22 -16.08 -6.08
N VAL A 215 -2.30 -15.25 -5.59
CA VAL A 215 -0.98 -15.72 -5.16
C VAL A 215 -1.14 -16.59 -3.91
N GLU A 216 -0.70 -17.82 -4.01
CA GLU A 216 -0.62 -18.74 -2.86
C GLU A 216 0.69 -18.50 -2.11
N TYR A 217 0.59 -17.94 -0.91
CA TYR A 217 1.72 -17.74 -0.03
C TYR A 217 1.92 -18.96 0.87
N LYS A 218 3.12 -19.53 0.90
CA LYS A 218 3.45 -20.68 1.75
C LYS A 218 3.36 -20.33 3.23
N GLN A 219 3.78 -19.11 3.60
CA GLN A 219 3.78 -18.58 4.96
C GLN A 219 2.69 -17.51 5.17
N LEU A 220 1.51 -17.70 4.57
CA LEU A 220 0.40 -16.73 4.65
C LEU A 220 0.06 -16.29 6.07
N GLY A 221 0.01 -17.22 7.02
CA GLY A 221 -0.31 -16.92 8.42
C GLY A 221 0.73 -16.00 9.08
N TYR A 222 2.01 -16.23 8.79
CA TYR A 222 3.10 -15.42 9.29
C TYR A 222 3.09 -14.01 8.67
N ILE A 223 2.87 -13.90 7.35
CA ILE A 223 2.72 -12.60 6.66
C ILE A 223 1.59 -11.77 7.28
N LYS A 224 0.42 -12.39 7.51
CA LYS A 224 -0.72 -11.71 8.17
C LYS A 224 -0.40 -11.31 9.61
N GLY A 225 0.38 -12.12 10.33
CA GLY A 225 0.85 -11.78 11.67
C GLY A 225 1.75 -10.55 11.68
N ILE A 226 2.70 -10.47 10.74
CA ILE A 226 3.59 -9.29 10.58
C ILE A 226 2.76 -8.04 10.27
N GLN A 227 1.86 -8.16 9.29
CA GLN A 227 1.01 -7.06 8.86
C GLN A 227 0.13 -6.54 10.00
N ALA A 228 -0.51 -7.44 10.75
CA ALA A 228 -1.33 -7.08 11.91
C ALA A 228 -0.51 -6.40 12.99
N SER A 229 0.71 -6.88 13.23
CA SER A 229 1.63 -6.29 14.21
C SER A 229 2.03 -4.85 13.85
N TYR A 230 2.35 -4.57 12.57
CA TYR A 230 2.65 -3.21 12.13
C TYR A 230 1.42 -2.30 12.09
N ALA A 231 0.24 -2.84 11.75
CA ALA A 231 -1.02 -2.11 11.80
C ALA A 231 -1.40 -1.71 13.24
N GLU A 232 -1.16 -2.60 14.20
CA GLU A 232 -1.35 -2.33 15.62
C GLU A 232 -0.35 -1.28 16.12
N LEU A 233 0.94 -1.41 15.78
CA LEU A 233 1.95 -0.42 16.12
C LEU A 233 1.59 0.97 15.58
N LEU A 234 1.13 1.05 14.33
CA LEU A 234 0.63 2.28 13.72
C LEU A 234 -0.55 2.87 14.50
N TRP A 235 -1.51 2.02 14.87
CA TRP A 235 -2.67 2.43 15.64
C TRP A 235 -2.29 2.97 17.02
N LEU A 236 -1.47 2.24 17.77
CA LEU A 236 -1.03 2.62 19.12
C LEU A 236 -0.22 3.91 19.09
N TYR A 237 0.71 4.06 18.14
CA TYR A 237 1.48 5.28 17.94
C TYR A 237 0.59 6.50 17.71
N MET A 238 -0.43 6.36 16.86
CA MET A 238 -1.35 7.45 16.57
C MET A 238 -2.24 7.79 17.76
N ILE A 239 -2.73 6.79 18.50
CA ILE A 239 -3.52 7.03 19.71
C ILE A 239 -2.70 7.77 20.76
N GLU A 240 -1.49 7.32 21.06
CA GLU A 240 -0.63 7.95 22.06
C GLU A 240 -0.36 9.42 21.69
N LYS A 241 -0.02 9.68 20.41
CA LYS A 241 0.42 11.01 19.98
C LYS A 241 -0.72 11.99 19.67
N TYR A 242 -1.86 11.50 19.20
CA TYR A 242 -2.93 12.34 18.65
C TYR A 242 -4.31 12.11 19.26
N GLY A 243 -4.44 11.11 20.13
CA GLY A 243 -5.71 10.70 20.70
C GLY A 243 -6.56 9.83 19.76
N LYS A 244 -7.55 9.17 20.35
CA LYS A 244 -8.39 8.16 19.68
C LYS A 244 -9.20 8.73 18.52
N GLU A 245 -9.84 9.88 18.71
CA GLU A 245 -10.71 10.47 17.68
C GLU A 245 -9.94 10.85 16.42
N LYS A 246 -8.83 11.58 16.58
CA LYS A 246 -7.96 11.97 15.46
C LYS A 246 -7.36 10.75 14.76
N THR A 247 -7.05 9.70 15.52
CA THR A 247 -6.59 8.43 14.97
C THR A 247 -7.65 7.78 14.08
N VAL A 248 -8.90 7.66 14.54
CA VAL A 248 -10.01 7.11 13.74
C VAL A 248 -10.19 7.91 12.45
N ASN A 249 -10.15 9.24 12.53
CA ASN A 249 -10.27 10.12 11.36
C ASN A 249 -9.12 9.95 10.37
N LEU A 250 -7.87 9.83 10.85
CA LEU A 250 -6.70 9.60 9.99
C LEU A 250 -6.75 8.23 9.32
N PHE A 251 -7.09 7.15 10.05
CA PHE A 251 -7.24 5.83 9.45
C PHE A 251 -8.35 5.79 8.40
N THR A 252 -9.48 6.46 8.64
CA THR A 252 -10.57 6.55 7.67
C THR A 252 -10.09 7.24 6.39
N LYS A 253 -9.31 8.32 6.53
CA LYS A 253 -8.68 8.99 5.38
C LYS A 253 -7.68 8.09 4.67
N PHE A 254 -6.85 7.32 5.40
CA PHE A 254 -5.92 6.36 4.79
C PHE A 254 -6.65 5.30 3.98
N ILE A 255 -7.72 4.74 4.54
CA ILE A 255 -8.55 3.75 3.87
C ILE A 255 -9.09 4.32 2.55
N THR A 256 -9.75 5.48 2.59
CA THR A 256 -10.32 6.10 1.38
C THR A 256 -9.25 6.40 0.33
N ARG A 257 -8.09 6.94 0.73
CA ARG A 257 -6.98 7.23 -0.19
C ARG A 257 -6.37 5.96 -0.76
N PHE A 258 -6.30 4.89 0.03
CA PHE A 258 -5.78 3.60 -0.40
C PHE A 258 -6.68 2.91 -1.44
N VAL A 259 -8.00 2.92 -1.24
CA VAL A 259 -8.95 2.39 -2.24
C VAL A 259 -8.88 3.16 -3.57
N HIS A 260 -8.76 4.49 -3.48
CA HIS A 260 -8.56 5.32 -4.67
C HIS A 260 -7.23 4.96 -5.37
N LEU A 261 -6.15 4.80 -4.61
CA LEU A 261 -4.85 4.37 -5.11
C LEU A 261 -4.92 3.02 -5.83
N GLN A 262 -5.57 2.00 -5.25
CA GLN A 262 -5.80 0.70 -5.91
C GLN A 262 -6.48 0.88 -7.27
N THR A 263 -7.59 1.63 -7.28
CA THR A 263 -8.37 1.86 -8.52
C THR A 263 -7.55 2.55 -9.61
N MET A 264 -6.72 3.52 -9.24
CA MET A 264 -5.89 4.24 -10.21
C MET A 264 -4.73 3.37 -10.71
N ILE A 265 -4.14 2.52 -9.86
CA ILE A 265 -3.09 1.59 -10.29
C ILE A 265 -3.64 0.54 -11.25
N GLU A 266 -4.86 0.02 -11.03
CA GLU A 266 -5.55 -0.85 -11.99
C GLU A 266 -5.71 -0.19 -13.37
N GLN A 267 -6.07 1.10 -13.40
CA GLN A 267 -6.16 1.86 -14.65
C GLN A 267 -4.81 2.03 -15.32
N ILE A 268 -3.77 2.34 -14.55
CA ILE A 268 -2.39 2.46 -15.05
C ILE A 268 -1.92 1.12 -15.63
N ASP A 269 -2.19 0.00 -14.96
CA ASP A 269 -1.85 -1.35 -15.43
C ASP A 269 -2.57 -1.68 -16.75
N SER A 270 -3.83 -1.28 -16.90
CA SER A 270 -4.55 -1.42 -18.18
C SER A 270 -3.86 -0.64 -19.30
N ILE A 271 -3.47 0.61 -19.05
CA ILE A 271 -2.77 1.45 -20.03
C ILE A 271 -1.39 0.85 -20.40
N ILE A 272 -0.64 0.35 -19.41
CA ILE A 272 0.65 -0.31 -19.62
C ILE A 272 0.49 -1.52 -20.57
N ARG A 273 -0.51 -2.39 -20.32
CA ARG A 273 -0.73 -3.61 -21.11
C ARG A 273 -1.10 -3.33 -22.56
N LEU A 274 -1.71 -2.18 -22.84
CA LEU A 274 -2.05 -1.76 -24.20
C LEU A 274 -0.87 -1.16 -24.98
N ASN A 275 0.28 -0.96 -24.34
CA ASN A 275 1.40 -0.24 -24.93
C ASN A 275 2.51 -1.20 -25.41
N ASN A 276 2.78 -1.18 -26.72
CA ASN A 276 3.75 -2.07 -27.36
C ASN A 276 5.22 -1.75 -27.02
N ASP A 277 5.52 -0.53 -26.56
CA ASP A 277 6.90 -0.11 -26.23
C ASP A 277 7.45 -0.79 -24.97
N MET A 278 6.62 -1.52 -24.23
CA MET A 278 6.99 -2.15 -22.96
C MET A 278 8.00 -3.30 -23.09
N GLN A 279 8.28 -3.76 -24.32
CA GLN A 279 9.34 -4.74 -24.58
C GLN A 279 10.75 -4.23 -24.24
N TYR A 280 10.98 -2.92 -24.27
CA TYR A 280 12.30 -2.29 -23.99
C TYR A 280 12.52 -1.94 -22.52
N VAL A 281 11.57 -2.32 -21.66
CA VAL A 281 11.68 -2.08 -20.22
C VAL A 281 12.71 -3.02 -19.60
N ASP A 282 13.46 -2.50 -18.62
CA ASP A 282 14.45 -3.24 -17.84
C ASP A 282 13.85 -4.50 -17.21
N SER A 283 14.65 -5.57 -17.06
CA SER A 283 14.18 -6.87 -16.57
C SER A 283 13.53 -6.78 -15.19
N LEU A 284 14.06 -5.97 -14.28
CA LEU A 284 13.46 -5.76 -12.96
C LEU A 284 12.09 -5.10 -13.09
N MET A 285 11.98 -4.09 -13.96
CA MET A 285 10.72 -3.38 -14.18
C MET A 285 9.68 -4.29 -14.84
N LYS A 286 10.06 -5.15 -15.79
CA LYS A 286 9.15 -6.15 -16.38
C LYS A 286 8.52 -7.06 -15.33
N VAL A 287 9.33 -7.52 -14.39
CA VAL A 287 8.88 -8.35 -13.26
C VAL A 287 7.91 -7.58 -12.36
N ILE A 288 8.23 -6.33 -12.02
CA ILE A 288 7.41 -5.50 -11.13
C ILE A 288 6.09 -5.09 -11.78
N LEU A 289 6.11 -4.81 -13.08
CA LEU A 289 4.95 -4.48 -13.90
C LEU A 289 4.13 -5.71 -14.33
N GLN A 290 4.59 -6.91 -13.99
CA GLN A 290 3.95 -8.18 -14.34
C GLN A 290 3.72 -8.32 -15.85
N LEU A 291 4.76 -8.01 -16.63
CA LEU A 291 4.77 -8.11 -18.09
C LEU A 291 5.29 -9.46 -18.60
N THR A 292 5.77 -10.30 -17.68
CA THR A 292 6.35 -11.63 -17.89
C THR A 292 5.79 -12.56 -16.84
#